data_AF-A0A9W3KZU2-F1
#
_entry.id   AF-A0A9W3KZU2-F1
#
_cell.length_a   1.000
_cell.length_b   1.000
_cell.length_c   1.000
_cell.angle_alpha   90.00
_cell.angle_beta   90.00
_cell.angle_gamma   90.00
#
_symmetry.space_group_name_H-M   'P 1'
#
loop_
_entity.id
_entity.type
_entity.pdbx_description
1 polymer ?
#
loop_
_entity_poly.entity_id
_entity_poly.type
_entity_poly.pdbx_seq_one_letter_code
_entity_poly.pdbx_strand_id
1 'polypeptide(L)'
;MKKMAHVPNTEIIKPKILYYGTPVILLNSLNEDGTVNISPLSSSWALGDCIILGIGIGGKAIENLERHPECVINVPSPSLWENVEQLAPYTGKNPVPYYKKKNGFTYEKEKYDISRLTPTKSKSVKPTRIIECPIQIEARVKHIRIPDYSSDFAIVETQAIHVHAHKEIIIEENHIDPNKWSPLIYNFRHYFGLGNQLGKTFRSEL
;
A
#
# COMPACT_ATOMS: atom_id res chain seq x y z
N MET A 1 37.94 28.90 -14.33
CA MET A 1 36.70 29.66 -14.04
C MET A 1 35.66 28.69 -13.49
N LYS A 2 35.21 28.85 -12.24
CA LYS A 2 34.11 28.04 -11.69
C LYS A 2 32.81 28.41 -12.43
N LYS A 3 32.16 27.44 -13.08
CA LYS A 3 30.78 27.62 -13.57
C LYS A 3 29.93 28.03 -12.36
N MET A 4 29.34 29.22 -12.38
CA MET A 4 28.31 29.58 -11.41
C MET A 4 27.17 28.56 -11.58
N ALA A 5 26.88 27.80 -10.52
CA ALA A 5 25.76 26.88 -10.53
C ALA A 5 24.49 27.69 -10.77
N HIS A 6 23.72 27.30 -11.78
CA HIS A 6 22.39 27.86 -12.01
C HIS A 6 21.55 27.55 -10.78
N VAL A 7 21.24 28.57 -9.98
CA VAL A 7 20.33 28.43 -8.85
C VAL A 7 18.92 28.28 -9.45
N PRO A 8 18.22 27.17 -9.18
CA PRO A 8 16.87 26.99 -9.69
C PRO A 8 15.95 28.09 -9.15
N ASN A 9 15.11 28.68 -10.00
CA ASN A 9 14.03 29.55 -9.54
C ASN A 9 12.95 28.70 -8.84
N THR A 10 12.38 29.21 -7.75
CA THR A 10 11.37 28.49 -6.94
C THR A 10 10.08 29.28 -6.83
N GLU A 11 8.94 28.61 -7.00
CA GLU A 11 7.60 29.20 -6.89
C GLU A 11 6.81 28.55 -5.76
N ILE A 12 5.96 29.33 -5.07
CA ILE A 12 5.07 28.81 -4.03
C ILE A 12 3.80 28.27 -4.69
N ILE A 13 3.52 26.99 -4.48
CA ILE A 13 2.32 26.31 -4.97
C ILE A 13 1.65 25.48 -3.86
N LYS A 14 0.38 25.10 -4.06
CA LYS A 14 -0.37 24.20 -3.15
C LYS A 14 -0.91 22.99 -3.91
N PRO A 15 -0.15 21.87 -3.99
CA PRO A 15 -0.61 20.65 -4.62
C PRO A 15 -1.87 20.08 -3.95
N LYS A 16 -2.74 19.42 -4.72
CA LYS A 16 -3.95 18.77 -4.17
C LYS A 16 -3.65 17.52 -3.34
N ILE A 17 -2.50 16.90 -3.56
CA ILE A 17 -2.00 15.72 -2.85
C ILE A 17 -0.48 15.81 -2.74
N LEU A 18 0.09 15.11 -1.77
CA LEU A 18 1.53 15.09 -1.49
C LEU A 18 2.15 13.71 -1.70
N TYR A 19 1.57 12.91 -2.59
CA TYR A 19 2.15 11.63 -3.01
C TYR A 19 3.20 11.88 -4.09
N TYR A 20 4.42 12.22 -3.69
CA TYR A 20 5.54 12.58 -4.58
C TYR A 20 6.40 11.39 -5.01
N GLY A 21 5.85 10.17 -4.99
CA GLY A 21 6.58 8.94 -5.29
C GLY A 21 6.47 7.90 -4.18
N THR A 22 5.25 7.56 -3.77
CA THR A 22 4.98 6.63 -2.68
C THR A 22 4.64 5.24 -3.21
N PRO A 23 5.15 4.15 -2.62
CA PRO A 23 4.74 2.81 -3.01
C PRO A 23 3.23 2.59 -2.81
N VAL A 24 2.59 1.97 -3.81
CA VAL A 24 1.25 1.43 -3.67
C VAL A 24 1.32 0.13 -2.87
N ILE A 25 0.36 -0.08 -1.99
CA ILE A 25 0.10 -1.36 -1.34
C ILE A 25 -1.38 -1.72 -1.50
N LEU A 26 -1.67 -3.02 -1.51
CA LEU A 26 -3.00 -3.59 -1.41
C LEU A 26 -3.15 -4.20 -0.01
N LEU A 27 -3.91 -3.52 0.85
CA LEU A 27 -4.16 -3.95 2.22
C LEU A 27 -5.35 -4.89 2.26
N ASN A 28 -5.08 -6.15 2.62
CA ASN A 28 -6.11 -7.15 2.86
C ASN A 28 -6.49 -7.17 4.34
N SER A 29 -7.79 -7.11 4.60
CA SER A 29 -8.41 -7.09 5.94
C SER A 29 -9.68 -7.93 5.93
N LEU A 30 -10.15 -8.40 7.08
CA LEU A 30 -11.34 -9.26 7.16
C LEU A 30 -12.63 -8.48 7.39
N ASN A 31 -13.64 -8.72 6.57
CA ASN A 31 -15.03 -8.34 6.82
C ASN A 31 -15.63 -9.16 7.98
N GLU A 32 -16.85 -8.83 8.38
CA GLU A 32 -17.54 -9.45 9.53
C GLU A 32 -17.80 -10.94 9.31
N ASP A 33 -18.06 -11.33 8.06
CA ASP A 33 -18.33 -12.71 7.64
C ASP A 33 -17.06 -13.51 7.29
N GLY A 34 -15.88 -12.93 7.52
CA GLY A 34 -14.59 -13.56 7.22
C GLY A 34 -14.15 -13.47 5.76
N THR A 35 -14.94 -12.84 4.87
CA THR A 35 -14.47 -12.51 3.51
C THR A 35 -13.40 -11.41 3.56
N VAL A 36 -12.59 -11.30 2.52
CA VAL A 36 -11.49 -10.33 2.47
C VAL A 36 -11.91 -9.06 1.73
N ASN A 37 -11.66 -7.92 2.36
CA ASN A 37 -11.66 -6.62 1.70
C ASN A 37 -10.22 -6.22 1.34
N ILE A 38 -10.04 -5.78 0.08
CA ILE A 38 -8.79 -5.23 -0.46
C ILE A 38 -8.93 -3.71 -0.53
N SER A 39 -7.97 -2.98 0.04
CA SER A 39 -7.92 -1.52 -0.02
C SER A 39 -6.58 -1.05 -0.58
N PRO A 40 -6.58 -0.42 -1.78
CA PRO A 40 -5.40 0.29 -2.28
C PRO A 40 -5.03 1.45 -1.38
N LEU A 41 -3.76 1.54 -0.99
CA LEU A 41 -3.19 2.64 -0.21
C LEU A 41 -1.86 3.07 -0.83
N SER A 42 -1.53 4.35 -0.71
CA SER A 42 -0.23 4.93 -1.09
C SER A 42 0.41 5.71 0.06
N SER A 43 -0.10 5.51 1.27
CA SER A 43 0.28 6.19 2.51
C SER A 43 0.91 5.17 3.46
N SER A 44 2.15 4.76 3.17
CA SER A 44 2.90 3.85 4.04
C SER A 44 4.40 4.18 4.12
N TRP A 45 5.02 3.79 5.23
CA TRP A 45 6.48 3.76 5.41
C TRP A 45 6.86 2.67 6.41
N ALA A 46 8.12 2.22 6.39
CA ALA A 46 8.62 1.15 7.24
C ALA A 46 9.89 1.56 8.00
N LEU A 47 10.05 1.01 9.21
CA LEU A 47 11.26 1.11 10.03
C LEU A 47 11.45 -0.17 10.82
N GLY A 48 12.53 -0.91 10.55
CA GLY A 48 12.71 -2.25 11.10
C GLY A 48 11.62 -3.20 10.59
N ASP A 49 10.97 -3.92 11.50
CA ASP A 49 9.83 -4.79 11.22
C ASP A 49 8.47 -4.07 11.36
N CYS A 50 8.48 -2.76 11.65
CA CYS A 50 7.26 -1.96 11.80
C CYS A 50 6.91 -1.27 10.48
N ILE A 51 5.62 -1.31 10.11
CA ILE A 51 5.07 -0.63 8.95
C ILE A 51 3.92 0.25 9.42
N ILE A 52 3.98 1.54 9.09
CA ILE A 52 2.97 2.53 9.44
C ILE A 52 2.09 2.81 8.22
N LEU A 53 0.78 2.76 8.42
CA LEU A 53 -0.22 2.97 7.37
C LEU A 53 -1.09 4.19 7.72
N GLY A 54 -1.27 5.10 6.76
CA GLY A 54 -2.30 6.13 6.82
C GLY A 54 -3.59 5.62 6.18
N ILE A 55 -4.68 5.53 6.94
CA ILE A 55 -5.96 4.97 6.45
C ILE A 55 -7.10 5.95 6.71
N GLY A 56 -7.90 6.28 5.69
CA GLY A 56 -9.05 7.18 5.86
C GLY A 56 -10.16 6.57 6.73
N ILE A 57 -10.71 7.34 7.68
CA ILE A 57 -11.67 6.86 8.69
C ILE A 57 -13.01 6.37 8.08
N GLY A 58 -13.41 6.88 6.91
CA GLY A 58 -14.60 6.39 6.20
C GLY A 58 -14.38 5.13 5.36
N GLY A 59 -13.27 4.41 5.55
CA GLY A 59 -12.93 3.16 4.86
C GLY A 59 -13.47 1.90 5.52
N LYS A 60 -13.62 0.81 4.76
CA LYS A 60 -13.88 -0.52 5.31
C LYS A 60 -12.64 -1.12 5.98
N ALA A 61 -11.45 -0.77 5.51
CA ALA A 61 -10.19 -1.25 6.07
C ALA A 61 -10.02 -0.88 7.55
N ILE A 62 -10.30 0.37 7.94
CA ILE A 62 -10.15 0.78 9.34
C ILE A 62 -11.15 0.04 10.25
N GLU A 63 -12.42 -0.08 9.84
CA GLU A 63 -13.45 -0.84 10.56
C GLU A 63 -13.03 -2.30 10.76
N ASN A 64 -12.47 -2.91 9.71
CA ASN A 64 -12.00 -4.29 9.74
C ASN A 64 -10.81 -4.45 10.70
N LEU A 65 -9.86 -3.51 10.70
CA LEU A 65 -8.66 -3.60 11.54
C LEU A 65 -8.93 -3.32 13.02
N GLU A 66 -9.88 -2.43 13.33
CA GLU A 66 -10.34 -2.19 14.70
C GLU A 66 -11.00 -3.45 15.30
N ARG A 67 -11.76 -4.18 14.47
CA ARG A 67 -12.43 -5.43 14.88
C ARG A 67 -11.50 -6.65 14.88
N HIS A 68 -10.64 -6.76 13.86
CA HIS A 68 -9.72 -7.89 13.67
C HIS A 68 -8.32 -7.36 13.34
N PRO A 69 -7.41 -7.25 14.34
CA PRO A 69 -6.12 -6.56 14.22
C PRO A 69 -5.05 -7.39 13.50
N GLU A 70 -5.42 -8.06 12.41
CA GLU A 70 -4.50 -8.74 11.50
C GLU A 70 -4.74 -8.28 10.06
N CYS A 71 -3.67 -8.18 9.29
CA CYS A 71 -3.72 -7.77 7.90
C CYS A 71 -2.65 -8.47 7.06
N VAL A 72 -2.81 -8.37 5.74
CA VAL A 72 -1.71 -8.63 4.80
C VAL A 72 -1.49 -7.37 3.98
N ILE A 73 -0.25 -6.90 3.96
CA ILE A 73 0.22 -5.79 3.12
C ILE A 73 0.86 -6.40 1.88
N ASN A 74 0.17 -6.34 0.75
CA ASN A 74 0.67 -6.85 -0.52
C ASN A 74 1.26 -5.69 -1.34
N VAL A 75 2.47 -5.85 -1.85
CA VAL A 75 3.18 -4.81 -2.62
C VAL A 75 3.19 -5.22 -4.09
N PRO A 76 2.36 -4.58 -4.93
CA PRO A 76 2.30 -4.87 -6.37
C PRO A 76 3.53 -4.36 -7.12
N SER A 77 3.89 -5.05 -8.19
CA SER A 77 4.77 -4.53 -9.24
C SER A 77 4.00 -3.58 -10.18
N PRO A 78 4.71 -2.81 -11.04
CA PRO A 78 4.09 -1.94 -12.03
C PRO A 78 3.08 -2.64 -12.95
N SER A 79 3.26 -3.93 -13.25
CA SER A 79 2.35 -4.68 -14.13
C SER A 79 0.95 -4.85 -13.57
N LEU A 80 0.72 -4.62 -12.27
CA LEU A 80 -0.58 -4.74 -11.62
C LEU A 80 -1.36 -3.42 -11.50
N TRP A 81 -0.91 -2.34 -12.14
CA TRP A 81 -1.55 -1.03 -12.01
C TRP A 81 -3.03 -1.05 -12.44
N GLU A 82 -3.41 -1.83 -13.47
CA GLU A 82 -4.80 -1.98 -13.91
C GLU A 82 -5.66 -2.74 -12.89
N ASN A 83 -5.10 -3.74 -12.21
CA ASN A 83 -5.79 -4.46 -11.14
C ASN A 83 -6.04 -3.54 -9.93
N VAL A 84 -5.06 -2.69 -9.60
CA VAL A 84 -5.19 -1.66 -8.57
C VAL A 84 -6.27 -0.65 -8.96
N GLU A 85 -6.26 -0.17 -10.20
CA GLU A 85 -7.22 0.83 -10.67
C GLU A 85 -8.65 0.26 -10.73
N GLN A 86 -8.82 -1.02 -11.03
CA GLN A 86 -10.12 -1.70 -10.94
C GLN A 86 -10.72 -1.68 -9.51
N LEU A 87 -9.89 -1.59 -8.47
CA LEU A 87 -10.35 -1.48 -7.08
C LEU A 87 -10.69 -0.05 -6.66
N ALA A 88 -10.02 0.95 -7.25
CA ALA A 88 -9.98 2.32 -6.77
C ALA A 88 -11.37 3.01 -6.67
N PRO A 89 -12.32 2.80 -7.61
CA PRO A 89 -13.66 3.38 -7.52
C PRO A 89 -14.57 2.77 -6.45
N TYR A 90 -14.13 1.73 -5.73
CA TYR A 90 -15.04 0.93 -4.92
C TYR A 90 -14.69 0.94 -3.43
N THR A 91 -15.71 0.92 -2.56
CA THR A 91 -15.57 0.77 -1.11
C THR A 91 -16.33 -0.46 -0.60
N GLY A 92 -15.74 -1.20 0.35
CA GLY A 92 -16.44 -2.30 1.04
C GLY A 92 -17.42 -1.83 2.14
N LYS A 93 -17.55 -0.52 2.34
CA LYS A 93 -18.45 0.09 3.34
C LYS A 93 -19.84 0.28 2.76
N ASN A 94 -20.85 -0.26 3.45
CA ASN A 94 -22.26 -0.19 3.06
C ASN A 94 -23.11 0.26 4.27
N PRO A 95 -23.82 1.40 4.22
CA PRO A 95 -23.97 2.29 3.08
C PRO A 95 -22.67 3.03 2.71
N VAL A 96 -22.52 3.38 1.42
CA VAL A 96 -21.39 4.18 0.94
C VAL A 96 -21.45 5.57 1.60
N PRO A 97 -20.38 6.03 2.29
CA PRO A 97 -20.37 7.36 2.89
C PRO A 97 -20.64 8.47 1.87
N TYR A 98 -21.40 9.50 2.26
CA TYR A 98 -21.85 10.55 1.36
C TYR A 98 -20.70 11.21 0.57
N TYR A 99 -19.60 11.56 1.25
CA TYR A 99 -18.44 12.20 0.61
C TYR A 99 -17.74 11.29 -0.41
N LYS A 100 -17.73 9.96 -0.17
CA LYS A 100 -17.22 8.98 -1.13
C LYS A 100 -18.14 8.89 -2.34
N LYS A 101 -19.46 8.82 -2.14
CA LYS A 101 -20.44 8.82 -3.23
C LYS A 101 -20.31 10.06 -4.13
N LYS A 102 -20.10 11.25 -3.54
CA LYS A 102 -19.84 12.50 -4.27
C LYS A 102 -18.56 12.45 -5.12
N ASN A 103 -17.56 11.69 -4.68
CA ASN A 103 -16.32 11.46 -5.41
C ASN A 103 -16.38 10.28 -6.40
N GLY A 104 -17.58 9.75 -6.67
CA GLY A 104 -17.79 8.68 -7.65
C GLY A 104 -17.62 7.26 -7.11
N PHE A 105 -17.44 7.08 -5.80
CA PHE A 105 -17.29 5.75 -5.24
C PHE A 105 -18.61 4.97 -5.19
N THR A 106 -18.55 3.68 -5.49
CA THR A 106 -19.66 2.73 -5.36
C THR A 106 -19.33 1.61 -4.38
N TYR A 107 -20.34 0.88 -3.92
CA TYR A 107 -20.14 -0.27 -3.04
C TYR A 107 -19.69 -1.48 -3.85
N GLU A 108 -18.66 -2.17 -3.38
CA GLU A 108 -18.30 -3.52 -3.83
C GLU A 108 -17.70 -4.29 -2.66
N LYS A 109 -18.26 -5.48 -2.41
CA LYS A 109 -17.82 -6.39 -1.36
C LYS A 109 -16.77 -7.37 -1.88
N GLU A 110 -17.01 -7.94 -3.07
CA GLU A 110 -16.22 -9.04 -3.62
C GLU A 110 -14.99 -8.47 -4.36
N LYS A 111 -14.03 -8.00 -3.56
CA LYS A 111 -12.85 -7.25 -4.04
C LYS A 111 -11.92 -8.08 -4.92
N TYR A 112 -11.83 -9.38 -4.68
CA TYR A 112 -11.02 -10.26 -5.53
C TYR A 112 -11.60 -10.37 -6.95
N ASP A 113 -12.91 -10.54 -7.08
CA ASP A 113 -13.58 -10.70 -8.36
C ASP A 113 -13.41 -9.46 -9.24
N ILE A 114 -13.70 -8.27 -8.71
CA ILE A 114 -13.60 -7.02 -9.50
C ILE A 114 -12.16 -6.69 -9.91
N SER A 115 -11.17 -7.09 -9.10
CA SER A 115 -9.75 -6.80 -9.36
C SER A 115 -9.05 -7.89 -10.16
N ARG A 116 -9.69 -9.05 -10.34
CA ARG A 116 -9.11 -10.25 -10.98
C ARG A 116 -7.79 -10.68 -10.34
N LEU A 117 -7.69 -10.49 -9.03
CA LEU A 117 -6.56 -10.93 -8.21
C LEU A 117 -6.89 -12.29 -7.59
N THR A 118 -5.87 -13.09 -7.31
CA THR A 118 -6.07 -14.44 -6.80
C THR A 118 -5.72 -14.53 -5.32
N PRO A 119 -6.67 -14.96 -4.45
CA PRO A 119 -6.37 -15.18 -3.04
C PRO A 119 -5.46 -16.39 -2.83
N THR A 120 -4.53 -16.28 -1.89
CA THR A 120 -3.81 -17.42 -1.34
C THR A 120 -3.74 -17.37 0.18
N LYS A 121 -3.69 -18.53 0.83
CA LYS A 121 -3.68 -18.60 2.30
C LYS A 121 -2.40 -17.97 2.87
N SER A 122 -2.59 -17.27 3.97
CA SER A 122 -1.53 -16.79 4.85
C SER A 122 -1.09 -17.90 5.80
N LYS A 123 0.12 -17.78 6.37
CA LYS A 123 0.71 -18.75 7.28
C LYS A 123 0.32 -18.50 8.74
N SER A 124 0.23 -17.24 9.16
CA SER A 124 0.11 -16.81 10.57
C SER A 124 -1.03 -15.84 10.86
N VAL A 125 -1.62 -15.23 9.83
CA VAL A 125 -2.79 -14.34 9.96
C VAL A 125 -3.98 -14.89 9.18
N LYS A 126 -5.19 -14.45 9.52
CA LYS A 126 -6.41 -14.90 8.83
C LYS A 126 -6.66 -14.30 7.44
N PRO A 127 -6.46 -12.98 7.17
CA PRO A 127 -6.64 -12.44 5.82
C PRO A 127 -5.74 -13.15 4.81
N THR A 128 -6.25 -13.41 3.60
CA THR A 128 -5.47 -14.01 2.51
C THR A 128 -4.45 -13.03 1.93
N ARG A 129 -3.40 -13.57 1.30
CA ARG A 129 -2.45 -12.81 0.47
C ARG A 129 -2.95 -12.74 -0.98
N ILE A 130 -2.29 -11.94 -1.80
CA ILE A 130 -2.53 -11.83 -3.25
C ILE A 130 -1.36 -12.49 -3.98
N ILE A 131 -1.63 -13.54 -4.77
CA ILE A 131 -0.59 -14.34 -5.45
C ILE A 131 0.27 -13.46 -6.35
N GLU A 132 -0.35 -12.54 -7.08
CA GLU A 132 0.29 -11.75 -8.12
C GLU A 132 1.23 -10.68 -7.57
N CYS A 133 1.05 -10.23 -6.33
CA CYS A 133 1.91 -9.20 -5.73
C CYS A 133 3.28 -9.81 -5.37
N PRO A 134 4.41 -9.30 -5.88
CA PRO A 134 5.69 -9.98 -5.65
C PRO A 134 6.19 -9.98 -4.22
N ILE A 135 5.76 -9.04 -3.38
CA ILE A 135 6.03 -9.04 -1.94
C ILE A 135 4.69 -9.07 -1.20
N GLN A 136 4.53 -9.97 -0.24
CA GLN A 136 3.35 -10.01 0.64
C GLN A 136 3.79 -10.13 2.11
N ILE A 137 3.27 -9.25 2.95
CA ILE A 137 3.71 -9.12 4.34
C ILE A 137 2.51 -9.40 5.25
N GLU A 138 2.56 -10.51 5.96
CA GLU A 138 1.59 -10.81 7.02
C GLU A 138 1.93 -9.96 8.25
N ALA A 139 0.95 -9.22 8.79
CA ALA A 139 1.19 -8.28 9.86
C ALA A 139 0.06 -8.26 10.90
N ARG A 140 0.41 -7.84 12.12
CA ARG A 140 -0.55 -7.56 13.20
C ARG A 140 -0.55 -6.07 13.52
N VAL A 141 -1.73 -5.51 13.72
CA VAL A 141 -1.89 -4.14 14.20
C VAL A 141 -1.45 -4.08 15.66
N LYS A 142 -0.62 -3.08 15.97
CA LYS A 142 -0.14 -2.78 17.33
C LYS A 142 -0.87 -1.59 17.91
N HIS A 143 -1.10 -0.57 17.11
CA HIS A 143 -1.77 0.64 17.54
C HIS A 143 -2.56 1.26 16.39
N ILE A 144 -3.69 1.88 16.73
CA ILE A 144 -4.49 2.70 15.84
C ILE A 144 -4.69 4.03 16.54
N ARG A 145 -4.23 5.10 15.90
CA ARG A 145 -4.35 6.47 16.43
C ARG A 145 -5.03 7.38 15.43
N ILE A 146 -6.10 8.04 15.86
CA ILE A 146 -6.70 9.16 15.13
C ILE A 146 -6.08 10.45 15.68
N PRO A 147 -5.45 11.29 14.83
CA PRO A 147 -4.92 12.58 15.30
C PRO A 147 -6.03 13.50 15.82
N ASP A 148 -5.75 14.22 16.90
CA ASP A 148 -6.65 15.24 17.46
C ASP A 148 -6.86 16.42 16.50
N TYR A 149 -5.84 16.74 15.69
CA TYR A 149 -5.89 17.79 14.67
C TYR A 149 -6.55 17.38 13.34
N SER A 150 -6.94 16.10 13.17
CA SER A 150 -7.63 15.64 11.95
C SER A 150 -8.41 14.36 12.20
N SER A 151 -9.72 14.40 11.95
CA SER A 151 -10.60 13.23 12.01
C SER A 151 -10.69 12.46 10.69
N ASP A 152 -9.89 12.81 9.68
CA ASP A 152 -10.05 12.27 8.33
C ASP A 152 -9.32 10.94 8.13
N PHE A 153 -8.27 10.69 8.92
CA PHE A 153 -7.43 9.49 8.81
C PHE A 153 -6.97 8.96 10.16
N ALA A 154 -6.65 7.67 10.19
CA ALA A 154 -5.94 6.98 11.25
C ALA A 154 -4.49 6.72 10.84
N ILE A 155 -3.61 6.70 11.84
CA ILE A 155 -2.26 6.17 11.78
C ILE A 155 -2.32 4.78 12.39
N VAL A 156 -2.08 3.77 11.56
CA VAL A 156 -2.13 2.37 11.96
C VAL A 156 -0.71 1.82 11.98
N GLU A 157 -0.25 1.48 13.18
CA GLU A 157 1.05 0.85 13.40
C GLU A 157 0.89 -0.65 13.29
N THR A 158 1.67 -1.27 12.41
CA THR A 158 1.65 -2.72 12.18
C THR A 158 3.04 -3.30 12.37
N GLN A 159 3.12 -4.55 12.82
CA GLN A 159 4.37 -5.30 12.88
C GLN A 159 4.30 -6.48 11.90
N ALA A 160 5.32 -6.60 11.05
CA ALA A 160 5.51 -7.73 10.15
C ALA A 160 5.78 -9.02 10.93
N ILE A 161 5.21 -10.13 10.47
CA ILE A 161 5.34 -11.46 11.09
C ILE A 161 6.01 -12.42 10.11
N HIS A 162 5.55 -12.41 8.86
CA HIS A 162 6.15 -13.17 7.76
C HIS A 162 6.17 -12.31 6.51
N VAL A 163 7.30 -12.36 5.80
CA VAL A 163 7.45 -11.77 4.48
C VAL A 163 7.55 -12.91 3.47
N HIS A 164 6.71 -12.84 2.44
CA HIS A 164 6.73 -13.72 1.29
C HIS A 164 7.19 -12.91 0.09
N ALA A 165 8.08 -13.49 -0.70
CA ALA A 165 8.53 -12.89 -1.94
C ALA A 165 8.46 -13.91 -3.08
N HIS A 166 8.21 -13.43 -4.29
CA HIS A 166 8.37 -14.23 -5.50
C HIS A 166 9.84 -14.63 -5.68
N LYS A 167 10.10 -15.87 -6.10
CA LYS A 167 11.47 -16.43 -6.12
C LYS A 167 12.40 -15.66 -7.05
N GLU A 168 11.88 -15.15 -8.15
CA GLU A 168 12.62 -14.43 -9.17
C GLU A 168 13.22 -13.11 -8.68
N ILE A 169 12.62 -12.47 -7.67
CA ILE A 169 13.14 -11.24 -7.07
C ILE A 169 14.00 -11.48 -5.83
N ILE A 170 14.19 -12.73 -5.42
CA ILE A 170 15.08 -13.08 -4.31
C ILE A 170 16.49 -13.28 -4.85
N ILE A 171 17.47 -12.69 -4.17
CA ILE A 171 18.89 -12.97 -4.34
C ILE A 171 19.41 -13.54 -3.02
N GLU A 172 20.20 -14.61 -3.10
CA GLU A 172 20.61 -15.41 -1.93
C GLU A 172 19.39 -15.90 -1.13
N GLU A 173 19.45 -15.93 0.21
CA GLU A 173 18.37 -16.49 1.03
C GLU A 173 17.36 -15.44 1.52
N ASN A 174 17.81 -14.22 1.83
CA ASN A 174 17.01 -13.24 2.58
C ASN A 174 16.99 -11.83 1.96
N HIS A 175 17.48 -11.67 0.74
CA HIS A 175 17.61 -10.35 0.10
C HIS A 175 16.71 -10.24 -1.13
N ILE A 176 16.14 -9.04 -1.32
CA ILE A 176 15.42 -8.69 -2.54
C ILE A 176 16.43 -8.11 -3.54
N ASP A 177 16.48 -8.64 -4.75
CA ASP A 177 17.31 -8.16 -5.85
C ASP A 177 16.79 -6.80 -6.35
N PRO A 178 17.47 -5.68 -6.09
CA PRO A 178 16.99 -4.36 -6.51
C PRO A 178 17.02 -4.15 -8.03
N ASN A 179 17.67 -5.04 -8.79
CA ASN A 179 17.67 -4.99 -10.25
C ASN A 179 16.47 -5.71 -10.87
N LYS A 180 15.82 -6.61 -10.12
CA LYS A 180 14.64 -7.36 -10.59
C LYS A 180 13.35 -6.87 -9.94
N TRP A 181 13.45 -6.33 -8.74
CA TRP A 181 12.32 -5.77 -8.03
C TRP A 181 12.02 -4.34 -8.48
N SER A 182 10.74 -4.07 -8.72
CA SER A 182 10.22 -2.72 -8.92
C SER A 182 8.83 -2.63 -8.30
N PRO A 183 8.56 -1.74 -7.34
CA PRO A 183 7.22 -1.46 -6.84
C PRO A 183 6.40 -0.61 -7.82
N LEU A 184 5.08 -0.75 -7.78
CA LEU A 184 4.17 0.24 -8.33
C LEU A 184 4.22 1.52 -7.48
N ILE A 185 4.56 2.65 -8.09
CA ILE A 185 4.69 3.96 -7.45
C ILE A 185 3.48 4.82 -7.80
N TYR A 186 2.84 5.39 -6.79
CA TYR A 186 1.84 6.45 -6.94
C TYR A 186 2.52 7.81 -6.84
N ASN A 187 2.45 8.58 -7.93
CA ASN A 187 3.08 9.89 -8.05
C ASN A 187 2.09 10.90 -8.63
N PHE A 188 1.58 11.78 -7.78
CA PHE A 188 0.58 12.80 -8.13
C PHE A 188 -0.63 12.27 -8.93
N ARG A 189 -1.26 11.17 -8.50
CA ARG A 189 -2.38 10.50 -9.20
C ARG A 189 -2.04 9.76 -10.49
N HIS A 190 -0.77 9.47 -10.69
CA HIS A 190 -0.30 8.66 -11.80
C HIS A 190 0.49 7.47 -11.26
N TYR A 191 0.53 6.41 -12.05
CA TYR A 191 1.26 5.18 -11.75
C TYR A 191 2.60 5.15 -12.49
N PHE A 192 3.65 4.76 -11.79
CA PHE A 192 5.00 4.60 -12.32
C PHE A 192 5.66 3.32 -11.80
N GLY A 193 6.72 2.89 -12.45
CA GLY A 193 7.71 1.98 -11.86
C GLY A 193 9.01 2.72 -11.53
N LEU A 194 9.98 2.02 -10.95
CA LEU A 194 11.34 2.54 -10.83
C LEU A 194 12.02 2.67 -12.20
N GLY A 195 12.92 3.65 -12.30
CA GLY A 195 13.87 3.76 -13.42
C GLY A 195 15.15 2.96 -13.17
N ASN A 196 16.17 3.22 -13.98
CA ASN A 196 17.47 2.56 -13.84
C ASN A 196 18.13 2.87 -12.49
N GLN A 197 18.81 1.89 -11.90
CA GLN A 197 19.60 2.07 -10.69
C GLN A 197 20.68 3.14 -10.90
N LEU A 198 20.82 4.06 -9.94
CA LEU A 198 21.83 5.13 -9.97
C LEU A 198 23.11 4.76 -9.20
N GLY A 199 23.02 3.86 -8.22
CA GLY A 199 24.13 3.44 -7.39
C GLY A 199 23.67 2.62 -6.19
N LYS A 200 24.58 2.41 -5.23
CA LYS A 200 24.31 1.70 -3.98
C LYS A 200 24.82 2.47 -2.77
N THR A 201 24.20 2.26 -1.61
CA THR A 201 24.62 2.92 -0.37
C THR A 201 25.81 2.18 0.26
N PHE A 202 26.47 2.81 1.24
CA PHE A 202 27.56 2.17 1.98
C PHE A 202 27.14 0.92 2.79
N ARG A 203 25.82 0.72 2.99
CA ARG A 203 25.23 -0.43 3.68
C ARG A 203 24.73 -1.51 2.72
N SER A 204 24.95 -1.37 1.40
CA SER A 204 24.57 -2.42 0.45
C SER A 204 25.44 -3.65 0.71
N GLU A 205 24.81 -4.76 1.10
CA GLU A 205 25.50 -6.04 1.30
C GLU A 205 25.76 -6.75 -0.05
N LEU A 206 24.96 -6.42 -1.08
CA LEU A 206 25.04 -6.90 -2.45
C LEU A 206 25.06 -5.69 -3.41
#